data_AF-A0A7V2PKB3-F1
#
_entry.id   AF-A0A7V2PKB3-F1
#
_cell.length_a   1.000
_cell.length_b   1.000
_cell.length_c   1.000
_cell.angle_alpha   90.00
_cell.angle_beta   90.00
_cell.angle_gamma   90.00
#
_symmetry.space_group_name_H-M   'P 1'
#
loop_
_entity.id
_entity.type
_entity.pdbx_description
1 polymer ?
#
loop_
_entity_poly.entity_id
_entity_poly.type
_entity_poly.pdbx_seq_one_letter_code
_entity_poly.pdbx_strand_id
1 'polypeptide(L)'
;MKSETIMRIVCFQPPYPTQGTKASAEDCLLWMRTRLDQLQPGEQDLVLLPEYANAPGLNDRQLQRDFAESQGADFLQMVAASARRLRSLIALAGIIRSGERWFNRTLVFDSVDDLVFTYDKVHLTDVEETDLGLTRGSMPAVFQYGNIRIGFATCFDLYFPEHFAALAAERADLVLCPSYQRSESAERIRNIAQTRSLDSGAYLIRSSYAMGEPSIGGRSLISAPDGMLLEDAGANACVIAAELDPKRKFMKPASHGRDIVEHRSLIETHRRPAVYRPRGERAQQIAKSPFPRLCAHRGLSHACPENTLPAFAAAISVGAHEIEFDLRASRDGVLVVCHNESVDSTTDGTGKVAELDWKDIRRLDAGIRSGIAWRGVRMPRLEEVLDITDGRIGLNIHIKSAGTDGATVRQVCDYLTEHALTNSAYIALETESALQTAFEYAPQIPRACLVSQNDPSASIAVAQRYACHRIQFFRDVTPEQIRRARELGLICNLFWSDDPEDGMAFVRNGIDVILTNCAHTMIAGGFDAFNRRASVSGNKKMMICP
;
A
#
# COMPACT_ATOMS: atom_id res chain seq x y z
N MET A 1 -27.00 25.80 -4.86
CA MET A 1 -26.84 26.62 -3.65
C MET A 1 -25.94 25.85 -2.70
N LYS A 2 -24.68 26.28 -2.57
CA LYS A 2 -23.69 25.59 -1.76
C LYS A 2 -23.97 25.89 -0.28
N SER A 3 -24.27 24.86 0.50
CA SER A 3 -24.00 24.87 1.93
C SER A 3 -22.51 24.55 2.08
N GLU A 4 -21.63 25.54 1.91
CA GLU A 4 -20.21 25.38 2.24
C GLU A 4 -20.11 25.26 3.77
N THR A 5 -19.82 24.06 4.27
CA THR A 5 -19.60 23.81 5.69
C THR A 5 -18.26 24.45 6.08
N ILE A 6 -18.27 25.73 6.40
CA ILE A 6 -17.11 26.40 7.00
C ILE A 6 -16.82 25.73 8.34
N MET A 7 -15.55 25.40 8.59
CA MET A 7 -15.05 24.90 9.87
C MET A 7 -14.16 25.94 10.54
N ARG A 8 -14.32 26.08 11.85
CA ARG A 8 -13.47 26.85 12.74
C ARG A 8 -12.49 25.92 13.45
N ILE A 9 -11.23 26.09 13.12
CA ILE A 9 -10.13 25.32 13.68
C ILE A 9 -9.43 26.17 14.73
N VAL A 10 -9.18 25.57 15.90
CA VAL A 10 -8.39 26.16 16.97
C VAL A 10 -7.16 25.29 17.21
N CYS A 11 -5.98 25.91 17.30
CA CYS A 11 -4.73 25.19 17.50
C CYS A 11 -3.94 25.81 18.65
N PHE A 12 -3.52 24.96 19.59
CA PHE A 12 -2.83 25.39 20.79
C PHE A 12 -1.32 25.41 20.55
N GLN A 13 -0.66 26.40 21.16
CA GLN A 13 0.79 26.44 21.34
C GLN A 13 1.11 26.72 22.81
N PRO A 14 1.12 25.69 23.67
CA PRO A 14 1.48 25.87 25.08
C PRO A 14 2.97 26.23 25.25
N PRO A 15 3.37 26.83 26.38
CA PRO A 15 4.78 27.03 26.70
C PRO A 15 5.50 25.68 26.83
N TYR A 16 6.71 25.58 26.27
CA TYR A 16 7.52 24.38 26.43
C TYR A 16 8.03 24.25 27.88
N PRO A 17 7.79 23.13 28.57
CA PRO A 17 8.31 22.88 29.91
C PRO A 17 9.83 22.59 29.88
N THR A 18 10.66 23.62 30.02
CA THR A 18 12.12 23.54 29.88
C THR A 18 12.83 22.78 31.01
N GLN A 19 12.24 22.72 32.20
CA GLN A 19 12.89 22.13 33.38
C GLN A 19 12.86 20.60 33.40
N GLY A 20 11.96 19.97 32.63
CA GLY A 20 11.82 18.52 32.58
C GLY A 20 11.41 17.86 33.90
N THR A 21 10.75 18.62 34.78
CA THR A 21 10.24 18.14 36.08
C THR A 21 8.74 17.93 36.04
N LYS A 22 8.23 17.12 36.99
CA LYS A 22 6.78 16.93 37.18
C LYS A 22 6.02 18.26 37.32
N ALA A 23 6.53 19.19 38.12
CA ALA A 23 5.92 20.50 38.31
C ALA A 23 5.82 21.28 36.99
N SER A 24 6.90 21.32 36.20
CA SER A 24 6.87 22.01 34.90
C SER A 24 5.90 21.35 33.89
N ALA A 25 5.73 20.03 33.96
CA ALA A 25 4.74 19.32 33.15
C ALA A 25 3.32 19.67 33.58
N GLU A 26 3.04 19.71 34.89
CA GLU A 26 1.75 20.11 35.47
C GLU A 26 1.39 21.56 35.13
N ASP A 27 2.35 22.48 35.17
CA ASP A 27 2.15 23.87 34.74
C ASP A 27 1.72 23.96 33.26
N CYS A 28 2.31 23.12 32.41
CA CYS A 28 1.95 23.02 31.00
C CYS A 28 0.52 22.46 30.82
N LEU A 29 0.17 21.40 31.55
CA LEU A 29 -1.20 20.86 31.57
C LEU A 29 -2.21 21.90 32.04
N LEU A 30 -1.89 22.64 33.12
CA LEU A 30 -2.73 23.69 33.67
C LEU A 30 -2.95 24.82 32.66
N TRP A 31 -1.91 25.20 31.91
CA TRP A 31 -2.03 26.18 30.84
C TRP A 31 -3.02 25.70 29.77
N MET A 32 -2.88 24.47 29.28
CA MET A 32 -3.77 23.91 28.25
C MET A 32 -5.21 23.80 28.76
N ARG A 33 -5.40 23.32 29.99
CA ARG A 33 -6.71 23.24 30.65
C ARG A 33 -7.36 24.61 30.74
N THR A 34 -6.64 25.62 31.24
CA THR A 34 -7.18 26.97 31.41
C THR A 34 -7.64 27.56 30.08
N ARG A 35 -6.92 27.28 28.98
CA ARG A 35 -7.31 27.75 27.64
C ARG A 35 -8.50 26.98 27.08
N LEU A 36 -8.60 25.67 27.31
CA LEU A 36 -9.79 24.89 26.95
C LEU A 36 -11.03 25.37 27.72
N ASP A 37 -10.89 25.68 29.01
CA ASP A 37 -11.99 26.17 29.86
C ASP A 37 -12.52 27.55 29.42
N GLN A 38 -11.68 28.34 28.74
CA GLN A 38 -12.06 29.66 28.20
C GLN A 38 -12.92 29.57 26.93
N LEU A 39 -12.77 28.50 26.14
CA LEU A 39 -13.57 28.30 24.93
C LEU A 39 -15.04 28.09 25.26
N GLN A 40 -15.93 28.65 24.44
CA GLN A 40 -17.38 28.47 24.55
C GLN A 40 -17.92 27.49 23.50
N PRO A 41 -19.05 26.81 23.78
CA PRO A 41 -19.68 25.92 22.81
C PRO A 41 -20.04 26.67 21.53
N GLY A 42 -19.71 26.07 20.38
CA GLY A 42 -20.02 26.64 19.09
C GLY A 42 -19.12 27.79 18.67
N GLU A 43 -17.97 28.05 19.31
CA GLU A 43 -16.90 28.93 18.80
C GLU A 43 -15.91 28.20 17.89
N GLN A 44 -15.83 26.87 18.01
CA GLN A 44 -14.91 26.02 17.27
C GLN A 44 -15.57 24.70 16.89
N ASP A 45 -15.11 24.12 15.79
CA ASP A 45 -15.55 22.79 15.32
C ASP A 45 -14.46 21.74 15.58
N LEU A 46 -13.19 22.15 15.60
CA LEU A 46 -12.03 21.29 15.90
C LEU A 46 -10.97 22.04 16.73
N VAL A 47 -10.45 21.36 17.76
CA VAL A 47 -9.31 21.82 18.56
C VAL A 47 -8.15 20.82 18.43
N LEU A 48 -6.94 21.32 18.12
CA LEU A 48 -5.72 20.52 18.10
C LEU A 48 -4.74 20.94 19.20
N LEU A 49 -4.35 19.98 20.03
CA LEU A 49 -3.30 20.08 21.04
C LEU A 49 -2.03 19.35 20.55
N PRO A 50 -0.85 19.63 21.13
CA PRO A 50 0.41 19.17 20.57
C PRO A 50 0.73 17.71 20.93
N GLU A 51 1.87 17.22 20.45
CA GLU A 51 2.38 15.88 20.76
C GLU A 51 2.83 15.80 22.24
N TYR A 52 2.74 14.62 22.84
CA TYR A 52 2.98 14.39 24.28
C TYR A 52 2.17 15.27 25.22
N ALA A 53 0.98 15.74 24.80
CA ALA A 53 0.19 16.66 25.60
C ALA A 53 -0.18 16.10 26.98
N ASN A 54 -0.24 14.78 27.17
CA ASN A 54 -0.51 14.15 28.47
C ASN A 54 0.74 13.95 29.35
N ALA A 55 1.95 14.11 28.81
CA ALA A 55 3.20 13.97 29.56
C ALA A 55 4.31 14.89 28.99
N PRO A 56 4.09 16.22 28.96
CA PRO A 56 4.99 17.15 28.29
C PRO A 56 6.26 17.39 29.11
N GLY A 57 7.40 17.53 28.43
CA GLY A 57 8.67 18.00 29.00
C GLY A 57 9.56 16.96 29.65
N LEU A 58 9.01 15.79 29.97
CA LEU A 58 9.71 14.77 30.75
C LEU A 58 10.67 13.98 29.86
N ASN A 59 11.93 13.91 30.27
CA ASN A 59 12.98 13.17 29.55
C ASN A 59 13.31 11.82 30.20
N ASP A 60 12.94 11.60 31.46
CA ASP A 60 13.09 10.31 32.13
C ASP A 60 11.92 9.39 31.76
N ARG A 61 12.26 8.18 31.29
CA ARG A 61 11.29 7.22 30.77
C ARG A 61 10.28 6.77 31.83
N GLN A 62 10.73 6.44 33.03
CA GLN A 62 9.85 5.90 34.06
C GLN A 62 8.93 7.00 34.58
N LEU A 63 9.49 8.18 34.86
CA LEU A 63 8.74 9.35 35.28
C LEU A 63 7.68 9.75 34.24
N GLN A 64 8.03 9.74 32.95
CA GLN A 64 7.09 10.08 31.88
C GLN A 64 5.92 9.09 31.81
N ARG A 65 6.17 7.79 31.99
CA ARG A 65 5.15 6.74 32.00
C ARG A 65 4.24 6.85 33.22
N ASP A 66 4.83 7.02 34.41
CA ASP A 66 4.08 7.19 35.66
C ASP A 66 3.21 8.45 35.61
N PHE A 67 3.73 9.53 35.03
CA PHE A 67 2.98 10.76 34.81
C PHE A 67 1.84 10.57 33.81
N ALA A 68 2.11 9.92 32.67
CA ALA A 68 1.11 9.64 31.63
C ALA A 68 -0.07 8.80 32.17
N GLU A 69 0.19 7.87 33.09
CA GLU A 69 -0.84 7.02 33.72
C GLU A 69 -1.52 7.65 34.95
N SER A 70 -1.04 8.80 35.44
CA SER A 70 -1.64 9.52 36.56
C SER A 70 -2.16 10.89 36.13
N GLN A 71 -1.39 11.97 36.31
CA GLN A 71 -1.83 13.33 35.95
C GLN A 71 -2.20 13.44 34.47
N GLY A 72 -1.47 12.72 33.60
CA GLY A 72 -1.76 12.64 32.18
C GLY A 72 -3.10 11.97 31.89
N ALA A 73 -3.45 10.91 32.61
CA ALA A 73 -4.75 10.23 32.45
C ALA A 73 -5.91 11.13 32.89
N ASP A 74 -5.76 11.83 34.02
CA ASP A 74 -6.74 12.83 34.49
C ASP A 74 -6.92 13.97 33.47
N PHE A 75 -5.81 14.41 32.85
CA PHE A 75 -5.84 15.40 31.78
C PHE A 75 -6.62 14.92 30.56
N LEU A 76 -6.44 13.66 30.12
CA LEU A 76 -7.20 13.09 29.00
C LEU A 76 -8.70 13.01 29.31
N GLN A 77 -9.10 12.65 30.53
CA GLN A 77 -10.51 12.67 30.94
C GLN A 77 -11.10 14.08 30.88
N MET A 78 -10.33 15.09 31.30
CA MET A 78 -10.73 16.49 31.19
C MET A 78 -10.86 16.96 29.73
N VAL A 79 -9.97 16.52 28.84
CA VAL A 79 -10.06 16.80 27.40
C VAL A 79 -11.34 16.18 26.81
N ALA A 80 -11.66 14.93 27.12
CA ALA A 80 -12.90 14.28 26.71
C ALA A 80 -14.14 15.04 27.21
N ALA A 81 -14.14 15.45 28.49
CA ALA A 81 -15.21 16.28 29.04
C ALA A 81 -15.33 17.65 28.33
N SER A 82 -14.20 18.25 27.94
CA SER A 82 -14.18 19.50 27.17
C SER A 82 -14.76 19.32 25.77
N ALA A 83 -14.47 18.21 25.07
CA ALA A 83 -15.05 17.92 23.75
C ALA A 83 -16.59 17.86 23.82
N ARG A 84 -17.13 17.17 24.84
CA ARG A 84 -18.58 17.13 25.14
C ARG A 84 -19.17 18.50 25.45
N ARG A 85 -18.54 19.26 26.35
CA ARG A 85 -18.99 20.60 26.72
C ARG A 85 -19.04 21.53 25.50
N LEU A 86 -17.98 21.53 24.70
CA LEU A 86 -17.80 22.44 23.57
C LEU A 86 -18.57 22.02 22.31
N ARG A 87 -18.98 20.75 22.24
CA ARG A 87 -19.57 20.13 21.04
C ARG A 87 -18.62 20.21 19.84
N SER A 88 -17.35 19.90 20.07
CA SER A 88 -16.28 20.02 19.09
C SER A 88 -15.41 18.77 19.08
N LEU A 89 -14.79 18.47 17.94
CA LEU A 89 -13.70 17.50 17.93
C LEU A 89 -12.49 18.07 18.68
N ILE A 90 -11.87 17.26 19.53
CA ILE A 90 -10.59 17.61 20.15
C ILE A 90 -9.60 16.49 19.88
N ALA A 91 -8.43 16.83 19.34
CA ALA A 91 -7.37 15.87 19.06
C ALA A 91 -6.06 16.28 19.73
N LEU A 92 -5.29 15.28 20.15
CA LEU A 92 -3.94 15.44 20.72
C LEU A 92 -3.14 14.18 20.50
N ALA A 93 -1.80 14.24 20.53
CA ALA A 93 -0.99 13.03 20.66
C ALA A 93 -0.40 12.91 22.06
N GLY A 94 -0.37 11.69 22.59
CA GLY A 94 0.08 11.38 23.93
C GLY A 94 0.87 10.08 24.02
N ILE A 95 1.53 9.89 25.16
CA ILE A 95 2.16 8.62 25.53
C ILE A 95 1.08 7.72 26.12
N ILE A 96 0.69 6.68 25.39
CA ILE A 96 -0.46 5.83 25.73
C ILE A 96 -0.03 4.37 25.83
N ARG A 97 -0.43 3.71 26.92
CA ARG A 97 -0.25 2.26 27.09
C ARG A 97 -1.44 1.50 26.50
N SER A 98 -1.15 0.45 25.73
CA SER A 98 -2.13 -0.50 25.21
C SER A 98 -1.60 -1.91 25.38
N GLY A 99 -2.12 -2.64 26.38
CA GLY A 99 -1.52 -3.89 26.85
C GLY A 99 -0.14 -3.64 27.47
N GLU A 100 0.87 -4.40 27.05
CA GLU A 100 2.24 -4.23 27.53
C GLU A 100 3.04 -3.18 26.73
N ARG A 101 2.46 -2.64 25.67
CA ARG A 101 3.13 -1.75 24.72
C ARG A 101 2.76 -0.29 24.96
N TRP A 102 3.69 0.59 24.64
CA TRP A 102 3.54 2.04 24.73
C TRP A 102 3.60 2.65 23.35
N PHE A 103 2.78 3.66 23.10
CA PHE A 103 2.63 4.30 21.79
C PHE A 103 2.69 5.80 21.93
N ASN A 104 3.22 6.45 20.91
CA ASN A 104 2.91 7.85 20.63
C ASN A 104 1.63 7.87 19.81
N ARG A 105 0.50 8.08 20.49
CA ARG A 105 -0.83 7.87 19.95
C ARG A 105 -1.59 9.19 19.90
N THR A 106 -2.03 9.56 18.70
CA THR A 106 -3.08 10.57 18.52
C THR A 106 -4.42 9.99 18.96
N LEU A 107 -5.12 10.72 19.81
CA LEU A 107 -6.46 10.43 20.31
C LEU A 107 -7.41 11.50 19.77
N VAL A 108 -8.61 11.09 19.34
CA VAL A 108 -9.65 11.99 18.85
C VAL A 108 -10.91 11.80 19.69
N PHE A 109 -11.35 12.89 20.32
CA PHE A 109 -12.52 12.99 21.18
C PHE A 109 -13.64 13.73 20.43
N ASP A 110 -14.90 13.33 20.63
CA ASP A 110 -16.08 14.02 20.10
C ASP A 110 -17.04 14.41 21.24
N SER A 111 -18.06 15.16 20.87
CA SER A 111 -19.19 15.62 21.65
C SER A 111 -20.12 14.52 22.17
N VAL A 112 -20.11 13.34 21.54
CA VAL A 112 -20.97 12.19 21.89
C VAL A 112 -20.19 11.10 22.57
N ASP A 113 -19.12 10.61 21.92
CA ASP A 113 -18.29 9.51 22.41
C ASP A 113 -16.98 10.03 23.03
N ASP A 114 -16.59 9.43 24.15
CA ASP A 114 -15.35 9.79 24.87
C ASP A 114 -14.06 9.41 24.09
N LEU A 115 -14.12 8.65 22.99
CA LEU A 115 -12.98 8.41 22.09
C LEU A 115 -13.50 7.84 20.75
N VAL A 116 -13.36 8.58 19.65
CA VAL A 116 -13.91 8.19 18.34
C VAL A 116 -12.86 7.62 17.38
N PHE A 117 -11.59 7.98 17.55
CA PHE A 117 -10.53 7.51 16.67
C PHE A 117 -9.16 7.58 17.33
N THR A 118 -8.24 6.73 16.87
CA THR A 118 -6.83 6.75 17.28
C THR A 118 -5.90 6.56 16.09
N TYR A 119 -4.71 7.15 16.18
CA TYR A 119 -3.64 6.97 15.21
C TYR A 119 -2.30 6.80 15.95
N ASP A 120 -1.59 5.71 15.70
CA ASP A 120 -0.25 5.48 16.23
C ASP A 120 0.80 6.04 15.27
N LYS A 121 1.73 6.85 15.79
CA LYS A 121 2.83 7.45 15.01
C LYS A 121 3.59 6.37 14.26
N VAL A 122 3.65 6.51 12.93
CA VAL A 122 4.24 5.49 12.05
C VAL A 122 5.77 5.57 12.09
N HIS A 123 6.31 6.78 12.01
CA HIS A 123 7.74 7.02 12.01
C HIS A 123 8.20 7.46 13.39
N LEU A 124 8.75 6.54 14.17
CA LEU A 124 9.41 6.88 15.43
C LEU A 124 10.82 7.42 15.18
N THR A 125 11.23 8.37 16.00
CA THR A 125 12.64 8.77 16.14
C THR A 125 13.42 7.70 16.89
N ASP A 126 14.75 7.71 16.76
CA ASP A 126 15.61 6.78 17.50
C ASP A 126 15.34 6.86 19.01
N VAL A 127 15.23 8.07 19.58
CA VAL A 127 14.93 8.29 21.01
C VAL A 127 13.59 7.67 21.42
N GLU A 128 12.57 7.77 20.58
CA GLU A 128 11.25 7.17 20.86
C GLU A 128 11.32 5.65 20.89
N GLU A 129 12.08 5.05 19.98
CA GLU A 129 12.21 3.60 19.88
C GLU A 129 13.16 3.02 20.93
N THR A 130 14.34 3.62 21.13
CA THR A 130 15.38 3.09 22.02
C THR A 130 15.16 3.49 23.46
N ASP A 131 14.98 4.78 23.71
CA ASP A 131 15.04 5.33 25.07
C ASP A 131 13.66 5.23 25.73
N LEU A 132 12.60 5.62 25.01
CA LEU A 132 11.24 5.57 25.50
C LEU A 132 10.56 4.20 25.31
N GLY A 133 11.10 3.38 24.39
CA GLY A 133 10.57 2.05 24.06
C GLY A 133 9.12 2.10 23.58
N LEU A 134 8.83 3.05 22.68
CA LEU A 134 7.55 3.17 22.03
C LEU A 134 7.44 2.20 20.85
N THR A 135 6.21 1.82 20.53
CA THR A 135 5.88 0.91 19.43
C THR A 135 5.42 1.71 18.23
N ARG A 136 5.96 1.39 17.05
CA ARG A 136 5.60 2.02 15.77
C ARG A 136 4.15 1.68 15.39
N GLY A 137 3.45 2.67 14.85
CA GLY A 137 2.23 2.46 14.08
C GLY A 137 2.52 1.75 12.75
N SER A 138 1.50 1.15 12.15
CA SER A 138 1.67 0.31 10.95
C SER A 138 1.41 1.06 9.64
N MET A 139 0.46 1.99 9.62
CA MET A 139 0.00 2.64 8.39
C MET A 139 -0.47 4.08 8.66
N PRO A 140 -0.39 4.98 7.66
CA PRO A 140 -1.19 6.20 7.63
C PRO A 140 -2.68 5.87 7.82
N ALA A 141 -3.44 6.80 8.39
CA ALA A 141 -4.86 6.59 8.67
C ALA A 141 -5.70 7.82 8.29
N VAL A 142 -6.93 7.57 7.83
CA VAL A 142 -7.94 8.59 7.57
C VAL A 142 -9.23 8.25 8.33
N PHE A 143 -9.71 9.21 9.11
CA PHE A 143 -10.98 9.16 9.83
C PHE A 143 -12.06 9.94 9.05
N GLN A 144 -13.23 9.34 8.87
CA GLN A 144 -14.38 9.98 8.24
C GLN A 144 -15.28 10.62 9.31
N TYR A 145 -15.37 11.94 9.32
CA TYR A 145 -16.25 12.70 10.21
C TYR A 145 -17.28 13.48 9.38
N GLY A 146 -18.55 13.05 9.43
CA GLY A 146 -19.57 13.57 8.53
C GLY A 146 -19.15 13.42 7.07
N ASN A 147 -19.10 14.52 6.31
CA ASN A 147 -18.61 14.53 4.94
C ASN A 147 -17.09 14.77 4.81
N ILE A 148 -16.35 14.95 5.90
CA ILE A 148 -14.92 15.37 5.92
C ILE A 148 -14.01 14.17 6.20
N ARG A 149 -12.88 14.11 5.51
CA ARG A 149 -11.82 13.10 5.72
C ARG A 149 -10.63 13.72 6.44
N ILE A 150 -10.32 13.20 7.62
CA ILE A 150 -9.25 13.70 8.47
C ILE A 150 -8.11 12.69 8.48
N GLY A 151 -6.99 13.05 7.87
CA GLY A 151 -5.73 12.30 7.93
C GLY A 151 -4.93 12.65 9.20
N PHE A 152 -4.02 11.77 9.57
CA PHE A 152 -3.17 11.95 10.75
C PHE A 152 -1.69 11.79 10.42
N ALA A 153 -0.88 12.63 11.04
CA ALA A 153 0.58 12.54 11.06
C ALA A 153 1.05 13.07 12.42
N THR A 154 2.09 12.52 13.02
CA THR A 154 2.62 13.01 14.28
C THR A 154 4.08 13.39 14.09
N CYS A 155 4.39 14.69 14.23
CA CYS A 155 5.75 15.22 14.32
C CYS A 155 6.73 14.71 13.26
N PHE A 156 7.49 13.65 13.57
CA PHE A 156 8.49 13.07 12.69
C PHE A 156 7.90 12.52 11.38
N ASP A 157 6.61 12.19 11.35
CA ASP A 157 5.90 11.84 10.11
C ASP A 157 6.00 12.96 9.05
N LEU A 158 6.13 14.23 9.45
CA LEU A 158 6.31 15.38 8.54
C LEU A 158 7.50 15.22 7.59
N TYR A 159 8.53 14.46 7.97
CA TYR A 159 9.73 14.30 7.16
C TYR A 159 9.57 13.29 6.02
N PHE A 160 8.45 12.56 5.95
CA PHE A 160 8.22 11.47 5.00
C PHE A 160 7.13 11.86 3.97
N PRO A 161 7.48 12.38 2.78
CA PRO A 161 6.50 12.76 1.75
C PRO A 161 5.55 11.63 1.36
N GLU A 162 6.00 10.37 1.43
CA GLU A 162 5.24 9.16 1.12
C GLU A 162 4.03 9.00 2.03
N HIS A 163 4.16 9.41 3.30
CA HIS A 163 3.06 9.42 4.27
C HIS A 163 1.91 10.31 3.79
N PHE A 164 2.23 11.51 3.31
CA PHE A 164 1.25 12.48 2.81
C PHE A 164 0.73 12.09 1.42
N ALA A 165 1.55 11.45 0.59
CA ALA A 165 1.08 10.86 -0.66
C ALA A 165 0.03 9.74 -0.41
N ALA A 166 0.21 8.93 0.63
CA ALA A 166 -0.78 7.93 1.03
C ALA A 166 -2.09 8.59 1.53
N LEU A 167 -1.99 9.62 2.38
CA LEU A 167 -3.17 10.38 2.82
C LEU A 167 -3.91 11.05 1.64
N ALA A 168 -3.18 11.52 0.63
CA ALA A 168 -3.77 12.06 -0.59
C ALA A 168 -4.53 11.00 -1.40
N ALA A 169 -3.99 9.78 -1.50
CA ALA A 169 -4.65 8.68 -2.20
C ALA A 169 -5.99 8.30 -1.54
N GLU A 170 -6.07 8.45 -0.21
CA GLU A 170 -7.31 8.30 0.56
C GLU A 170 -8.20 9.56 0.55
N ARG A 171 -7.77 10.62 -0.15
CA ARG A 171 -8.47 11.90 -0.34
C ARG A 171 -8.75 12.63 0.97
N ALA A 172 -7.73 12.73 1.84
CA ALA A 172 -7.80 13.57 3.01
C ALA A 172 -8.19 15.02 2.65
N ASP A 173 -8.99 15.64 3.52
CA ASP A 173 -9.41 17.04 3.45
C ASP A 173 -8.61 17.90 4.42
N LEU A 174 -8.36 17.35 5.61
CA LEU A 174 -7.53 17.92 6.66
C LEU A 174 -6.48 16.88 7.06
N VAL A 175 -5.32 17.32 7.52
CA VAL A 175 -4.31 16.50 8.18
C VAL A 175 -4.00 17.13 9.54
N LEU A 176 -4.28 16.39 10.61
CA LEU A 176 -3.94 16.82 11.97
C LEU A 176 -2.53 16.37 12.31
N CYS A 177 -1.72 17.31 12.78
CA CYS A 177 -0.31 17.10 13.08
C CYS A 177 0.14 17.62 14.45
N PRO A 178 -0.18 16.90 15.54
CA PRO A 178 0.49 17.10 16.83
C PRO A 178 2.00 16.95 16.67
N SER A 179 2.77 17.88 17.23
CA SER A 179 4.22 17.99 17.02
C SER A 179 4.98 18.38 18.29
N TYR A 180 6.25 17.97 18.36
CA TYR A 180 7.18 18.22 19.47
C TYR A 180 8.59 18.59 18.98
N GLN A 181 8.70 19.22 17.80
CA GLN A 181 10.00 19.64 17.25
C GLN A 181 10.57 20.83 18.03
N ARG A 182 11.66 20.60 18.77
CA ARG A 182 12.31 21.61 19.64
C ARG A 182 13.55 22.25 19.05
N SER A 183 14.28 21.50 18.22
CA SER A 183 15.59 21.89 17.71
C SER A 183 15.61 22.12 16.20
N GLU A 184 14.48 21.89 15.52
CA GLU A 184 14.35 22.14 14.08
C GLU A 184 14.23 23.64 13.82
N SER A 185 14.78 24.13 12.70
CA SER A 185 14.68 25.55 12.39
C SER A 185 13.25 25.97 12.07
N ALA A 186 12.90 27.17 12.51
CA ALA A 186 11.60 27.80 12.28
C ALA A 186 11.21 27.85 10.79
N GLU A 187 12.17 28.20 9.93
CA GLU A 187 12.03 28.21 8.47
C GLU A 187 11.74 26.82 7.92
N ARG A 188 12.47 25.80 8.39
CA ARG A 188 12.28 24.44 7.87
C ARG A 188 10.92 23.87 8.30
N ILE A 189 10.47 24.17 9.52
CA ILE A 189 9.12 23.82 9.98
C ILE A 189 8.06 24.39 9.03
N ARG A 190 8.15 25.68 8.68
CA ARG A 190 7.22 26.31 7.71
C ARG A 190 7.24 25.60 6.36
N ASN A 191 8.44 25.50 5.79
CA ASN A 191 8.63 24.94 4.45
C ASN A 191 8.11 23.51 4.35
N ILE A 192 8.44 22.66 5.33
CA ILE A 192 7.95 21.27 5.35
C ILE A 192 6.44 21.26 5.47
N ALA A 193 5.85 22.02 6.39
CA ALA A 193 4.41 21.99 6.63
C ALA A 193 3.59 22.49 5.42
N GLN A 194 4.01 23.59 4.78
CA GLN A 194 3.40 24.08 3.54
C GLN A 194 3.55 23.07 2.40
N THR A 195 4.73 22.46 2.28
CA THR A 195 4.97 21.40 1.28
C THR A 195 4.10 20.18 1.56
N ARG A 196 3.86 19.80 2.82
CA ARG A 196 2.98 18.67 3.17
C ARG A 196 1.51 18.93 2.89
N SER A 197 1.08 20.19 2.89
CA SER A 197 -0.25 20.57 2.41
C SER A 197 -0.36 20.34 0.90
N LEU A 198 0.66 20.73 0.13
CA LEU A 198 0.77 20.40 -1.29
C LEU A 198 0.86 18.87 -1.52
N ASP A 199 1.61 18.16 -0.67
CA ASP A 199 1.84 16.70 -0.75
C ASP A 199 0.62 15.84 -0.40
N SER A 200 -0.35 16.41 0.31
CA SER A 200 -1.62 15.75 0.64
C SER A 200 -2.78 16.27 -0.22
N GLY A 201 -2.70 17.51 -0.72
CA GLY A 201 -3.84 18.21 -1.31
C GLY A 201 -4.91 18.59 -0.27
N ALA A 202 -4.50 18.64 1.00
CA ALA A 202 -5.34 18.87 2.16
C ALA A 202 -4.83 20.07 2.97
N TYR A 203 -5.67 20.61 3.85
CA TYR A 203 -5.17 21.51 4.87
C TYR A 203 -4.27 20.74 5.84
N LEU A 204 -3.17 21.34 6.27
CA LEU A 204 -2.35 20.81 7.36
C LEU A 204 -2.50 21.69 8.59
N ILE A 205 -2.90 21.09 9.71
CA ILE A 205 -3.03 21.76 11.00
C ILE A 205 -1.98 21.18 11.93
N ARG A 206 -0.99 22.00 12.31
CA ARG A 206 0.13 21.58 13.13
C ARG A 206 0.08 22.26 14.49
N SER A 207 0.12 21.49 15.57
CA SER A 207 0.19 21.98 16.95
C SER A 207 1.52 21.59 17.60
N SER A 208 2.26 22.55 18.15
CA SER A 208 3.56 22.36 18.81
C SER A 208 3.68 23.23 20.07
N TYR A 209 4.86 23.27 20.70
CA TYR A 209 5.13 24.03 21.93
C TYR A 209 5.93 25.29 21.64
N ALA A 210 5.60 26.39 22.31
CA ALA A 210 6.37 27.63 22.27
C ALA A 210 7.73 27.45 22.93
N MET A 211 8.79 27.61 22.13
CA MET A 211 10.17 27.53 22.61
C MET A 211 10.67 28.86 23.20
N GLY A 212 9.95 29.96 22.96
CA GLY A 212 10.41 31.32 23.32
C GLY A 212 11.58 31.82 22.47
N GLU A 213 12.05 31.02 21.51
CA GLU A 213 13.16 31.31 20.60
C GLU A 213 12.63 31.40 19.16
N PRO A 214 12.72 32.56 18.49
CA PRO A 214 12.23 32.74 17.12
C PRO A 214 12.83 31.82 16.06
N SER A 215 14.06 31.34 16.27
CA SER A 215 14.81 30.60 15.25
C SER A 215 14.59 29.08 15.25
N ILE A 216 14.07 28.49 16.33
CA ILE A 216 13.89 27.04 16.47
C ILE A 216 12.54 26.65 17.06
N GLY A 217 12.03 25.49 16.64
CA GLY A 217 10.82 24.89 17.17
C GLY A 217 9.58 25.78 17.09
N GLY A 218 8.60 25.50 17.96
CA GLY A 218 7.36 26.24 18.02
C GLY A 218 6.57 26.21 16.72
N ARG A 219 5.90 27.33 16.44
CA ARG A 219 5.19 27.63 15.21
C ARG A 219 4.06 26.67 14.89
N SER A 220 3.16 26.42 15.85
CA SER A 220 1.83 25.91 15.52
C SER A 220 1.28 26.73 14.35
N LEU A 221 0.74 26.06 13.33
CA LEU A 221 0.38 26.73 12.08
C LEU A 221 -0.74 25.99 11.35
N ILE A 222 -1.41 26.72 10.46
CA ILE A 222 -2.45 26.19 9.59
C ILE A 222 -2.06 26.54 8.15
N SER A 223 -1.90 25.53 7.31
CA SER A 223 -1.54 25.69 5.90
C SER A 223 -2.64 25.14 5.00
N ALA A 224 -2.97 25.90 3.95
CA ALA A 224 -3.98 25.55 2.96
C ALA A 224 -3.45 24.55 1.91
N PRO A 225 -4.33 23.89 1.14
CA PRO A 225 -3.94 22.88 0.13
C PRO A 225 -3.02 23.40 -0.99
N ASP A 226 -2.95 24.71 -1.20
CA ASP A 226 -2.05 25.38 -2.15
C ASP A 226 -0.71 25.80 -1.50
N GLY A 227 -0.50 25.44 -0.24
CA GLY A 227 0.68 25.78 0.55
C GLY A 227 0.63 27.18 1.17
N MET A 228 -0.46 27.95 1.03
CA MET A 228 -0.58 29.25 1.69
C MET A 228 -0.75 29.08 3.20
N LEU A 229 0.04 29.80 4.00
CA LEU A 229 -0.17 29.88 5.45
C LEU A 229 -1.41 30.74 5.74
N LEU A 230 -2.33 30.18 6.50
CA LEU A 230 -3.46 30.92 7.06
C LEU A 230 -3.09 31.54 8.41
N GLU A 231 -2.45 30.74 9.27
CA GLU A 231 -2.09 31.14 10.63
C GLU A 231 -0.72 30.59 11.03
N ASP A 232 -0.03 31.32 11.89
CA ASP A 232 1.32 31.04 12.34
C ASP A 232 1.59 31.61 13.73
N ALA A 233 1.68 30.73 14.73
CA ALA A 233 1.83 31.09 16.13
C ALA A 233 3.19 31.72 16.50
N GLY A 234 4.19 31.66 15.60
CA GLY A 234 5.55 32.11 15.93
C GLY A 234 6.15 31.33 17.12
N ALA A 235 6.95 32.00 17.95
CA ALA A 235 7.71 31.36 19.02
C ALA A 235 7.06 31.40 20.42
N ASN A 236 6.02 32.21 20.60
CA ASN A 236 5.44 32.50 21.92
C ASN A 236 4.19 31.67 22.20
N ALA A 237 3.92 31.41 23.48
CA ALA A 237 2.75 30.64 23.87
C ALA A 237 1.46 31.38 23.52
N CYS A 238 0.58 30.74 22.76
CA CYS A 238 -0.67 31.34 22.29
C CYS A 238 -1.65 30.27 21.80
N VAL A 239 -2.84 30.71 21.40
CA VAL A 239 -3.83 29.92 20.69
C VAL A 239 -4.12 30.64 19.39
N ILE A 240 -4.01 29.94 18.25
CA ILE A 240 -4.35 30.47 16.93
C ILE A 240 -5.66 29.83 16.45
N ALA A 241 -6.38 30.54 15.58
CA ALA A 241 -7.63 30.03 15.03
C ALA A 241 -7.81 30.47 13.57
N ALA A 242 -8.43 29.61 12.76
CA ALA A 242 -8.76 29.93 11.37
C ALA A 242 -10.13 29.36 10.97
N GLU A 243 -10.81 30.09 10.10
CA GLU A 243 -12.00 29.62 9.38
C GLU A 243 -11.60 29.12 7.99
N LEU A 244 -12.06 27.93 7.63
CA LEU A 244 -11.75 27.31 6.34
C LEU A 244 -12.90 26.47 5.79
N ASP A 245 -12.97 26.36 4.47
CA ASP A 245 -13.76 25.31 3.81
C ASP A 245 -12.90 24.05 3.72
N PRO A 246 -13.18 22.98 4.50
CA PRO A 246 -12.36 21.77 4.52
C PRO A 246 -12.35 21.06 3.16
N LYS A 247 -13.34 21.31 2.29
CA LYS A 247 -13.43 20.71 0.96
C LYS A 247 -12.74 21.51 -0.13
N ARG A 248 -12.25 22.73 0.15
CA ARG A 248 -11.44 23.48 -0.81
C ARG A 248 -10.22 22.65 -1.19
N LYS A 249 -9.94 22.58 -2.49
CA LYS A 249 -8.73 21.97 -3.06
C LYS A 249 -7.94 23.02 -3.83
N PHE A 250 -6.66 22.76 -4.07
CA PHE A 250 -5.84 23.61 -4.91
C PHE A 250 -6.14 23.36 -6.38
N MET A 251 -6.74 24.34 -7.05
CA MET A 251 -7.08 24.30 -8.47
C MET A 251 -6.09 25.12 -9.29
N LYS A 252 -5.58 24.58 -10.39
CA LYS A 252 -4.67 25.29 -11.30
C LYS A 252 -4.82 24.80 -12.75
N PRO A 253 -4.38 25.58 -13.77
CA PRO A 253 -4.32 25.08 -15.14
C PRO A 253 -3.48 23.80 -15.23
N ALA A 254 -3.95 22.81 -15.99
CA ALA A 254 -3.23 21.54 -16.19
C ALA A 254 -1.83 21.75 -16.78
N SER A 255 -1.72 22.71 -17.70
CA SER A 255 -0.49 23.29 -18.22
C SER A 255 -0.82 24.65 -18.88
N HIS A 256 0.17 25.33 -19.46
CA HIS A 256 -0.03 26.63 -20.10
C HIS A 256 -1.14 26.56 -21.17
N GLY A 257 -2.19 27.37 -21.00
CA GLY A 257 -3.34 27.43 -21.91
C GLY A 257 -4.33 26.26 -21.82
N ARG A 258 -4.27 25.43 -20.77
CA ARG A 258 -5.21 24.30 -20.55
C ARG A 258 -6.22 24.58 -19.44
N ASP A 259 -7.22 23.70 -19.37
CA ASP A 259 -8.29 23.76 -18.38
C ASP A 259 -7.78 23.74 -16.93
N ILE A 260 -8.55 24.36 -16.05
CA ILE A 260 -8.31 24.33 -14.61
C ILE A 260 -8.71 22.96 -14.06
N VAL A 261 -7.77 22.31 -13.40
CA VAL A 261 -7.94 21.01 -12.76
C VAL A 261 -7.42 21.04 -11.33
N GLU A 262 -7.74 20.03 -10.54
CA GLU A 262 -7.16 19.86 -9.21
C GLU A 262 -5.66 19.56 -9.35
N HIS A 263 -4.82 20.25 -8.56
CA HIS A 263 -3.37 20.03 -8.61
C HIS A 263 -3.01 18.57 -8.35
N ARG A 264 -3.72 17.90 -7.43
CA ARG A 264 -3.48 16.50 -7.10
C ARG A 264 -3.83 15.53 -8.20
N SER A 265 -4.91 15.77 -8.96
CA SER A 265 -5.24 14.89 -10.08
C SER A 265 -4.14 14.88 -11.14
N LEU A 266 -3.41 15.99 -11.32
CA LEU A 266 -2.24 16.04 -12.21
C LEU A 266 -1.11 15.15 -11.70
N ILE A 267 -0.78 15.22 -10.42
CA ILE A 267 0.28 14.38 -9.83
C ILE A 267 -0.09 12.91 -10.02
N GLU A 268 -1.29 12.51 -9.60
CA GLU A 268 -1.72 11.11 -9.65
C GLU A 268 -1.76 10.54 -11.07
N THR A 269 -2.21 11.33 -12.05
CA THR A 269 -2.25 10.89 -13.47
C THR A 269 -0.88 10.81 -14.13
N HIS A 270 0.15 11.47 -13.58
CA HIS A 270 1.50 11.51 -14.14
C HIS A 270 2.52 10.76 -13.28
N ARG A 271 2.11 10.13 -12.17
CA ARG A 271 2.98 9.26 -11.37
C ARG A 271 3.54 8.14 -12.25
N ARG A 272 4.81 7.80 -12.03
CA ARG A 272 5.51 6.69 -12.69
C ARG A 272 6.10 5.74 -11.64
N PRO A 273 5.28 4.98 -10.90
CA PRO A 273 5.77 4.11 -9.82
C PRO A 273 6.90 3.18 -10.25
N ALA A 274 6.87 2.70 -11.49
CA ALA A 274 7.91 1.87 -12.07
C ALA A 274 9.31 2.52 -12.10
N VAL A 275 9.41 3.85 -12.11
CA VAL A 275 10.70 4.59 -12.17
C VAL A 275 11.33 4.70 -10.78
N TYR A 276 10.54 4.91 -9.73
CA TYR A 276 11.03 5.26 -8.39
C TYR A 276 10.71 4.25 -7.28
N ARG A 277 9.93 3.19 -7.59
CA ARG A 277 9.84 2.02 -6.72
C ARG A 277 10.75 0.95 -7.30
N PRO A 278 11.90 0.64 -6.67
CA PRO A 278 12.82 -0.37 -7.19
C PRO A 278 12.17 -1.75 -7.09
N ARG A 279 11.43 -2.13 -8.13
CA ARG A 279 10.94 -3.51 -8.30
C ARG A 279 12.11 -4.49 -8.40
N GLY A 280 13.29 -4.01 -8.82
CA GLY A 280 14.48 -4.81 -9.14
C GLY A 280 14.99 -5.71 -8.02
N GLU A 281 15.09 -5.26 -6.77
CA GLU A 281 15.64 -6.09 -5.68
C GLU A 281 14.71 -7.24 -5.31
N ARG A 282 13.40 -6.99 -5.18
CA ARG A 282 12.41 -8.03 -4.88
C ARG A 282 12.17 -8.95 -6.09
N ALA A 283 12.13 -8.39 -7.30
CA ALA A 283 12.12 -9.16 -8.54
C ALA A 283 13.33 -10.11 -8.65
N GLN A 284 14.52 -9.65 -8.26
CA GLN A 284 15.72 -10.51 -8.21
C GLN A 284 15.59 -11.62 -7.16
N GLN A 285 15.00 -11.35 -6.00
CA GLN A 285 14.77 -12.40 -4.98
C GLN A 285 13.84 -13.49 -5.51
N ILE A 286 12.76 -13.12 -6.22
CA ILE A 286 11.86 -14.07 -6.89
C ILE A 286 12.60 -14.85 -7.96
N ALA A 287 13.32 -14.17 -8.84
CA ALA A 287 14.09 -14.78 -9.92
C ALA A 287 15.07 -15.84 -9.38
N LYS A 288 15.73 -15.52 -8.26
CA LYS A 288 16.70 -16.38 -7.56
C LYS A 288 16.07 -17.43 -6.64
N SER A 289 14.75 -17.43 -6.46
CA SER A 289 14.10 -18.39 -5.54
C SER A 289 14.30 -19.83 -6.06
N PRO A 290 14.68 -20.78 -5.20
CA PRO A 290 14.96 -22.15 -5.63
C PRO A 290 13.69 -22.87 -6.10
N PHE A 291 13.87 -23.83 -7.01
CA PHE A 291 12.84 -24.80 -7.37
C PHE A 291 12.82 -25.96 -6.35
N PRO A 292 11.65 -26.57 -6.09
CA PRO A 292 10.37 -26.39 -6.79
C PRO A 292 9.59 -25.14 -6.34
N ARG A 293 8.72 -24.60 -7.20
CA ARG A 293 7.88 -23.42 -6.93
C ARG A 293 6.39 -23.76 -7.01
N LEU A 294 5.58 -23.03 -6.25
CA LEU A 294 4.12 -23.02 -6.37
C LEU A 294 3.66 -21.81 -7.16
N CYS A 295 2.85 -22.06 -8.18
CA CYS A 295 2.18 -21.06 -8.99
C CYS A 295 0.68 -21.06 -8.67
N ALA A 296 0.17 -19.98 -8.07
CA ALA A 296 -1.25 -19.83 -7.76
C ALA A 296 -2.03 -19.52 -9.05
N HIS A 297 -2.78 -20.51 -9.54
CA HIS A 297 -3.48 -20.48 -10.81
C HIS A 297 -4.70 -19.57 -10.77
N ARG A 298 -4.70 -18.52 -11.59
CA ARG A 298 -5.64 -17.39 -11.54
C ARG A 298 -5.72 -16.72 -10.16
N GLY A 299 -4.61 -16.74 -9.40
CA GLY A 299 -4.56 -16.37 -7.98
C GLY A 299 -4.96 -17.52 -7.05
N LEU A 300 -5.39 -17.21 -5.82
CA LEU A 300 -5.91 -18.21 -4.88
C LEU A 300 -7.37 -18.57 -5.22
N SER A 301 -7.60 -19.09 -6.43
CA SER A 301 -8.92 -19.25 -7.05
C SER A 301 -9.85 -20.24 -6.33
N HIS A 302 -9.33 -21.11 -5.47
CA HIS A 302 -10.16 -21.93 -4.59
C HIS A 302 -10.89 -21.12 -3.51
N ALA A 303 -10.27 -20.02 -3.02
CA ALA A 303 -10.78 -19.24 -1.88
C ALA A 303 -11.33 -17.86 -2.28
N CYS A 304 -10.93 -17.34 -3.43
CA CYS A 304 -11.29 -16.01 -3.91
C CYS A 304 -11.79 -16.08 -5.37
N PRO A 305 -12.58 -15.09 -5.84
CA PRO A 305 -12.98 -15.00 -7.24
C PRO A 305 -11.73 -14.98 -8.14
N GLU A 306 -11.65 -15.91 -9.10
CA GLU A 306 -10.47 -16.07 -9.95
C GLU A 306 -10.13 -14.80 -10.74
N ASN A 307 -8.84 -14.60 -11.07
CA ASN A 307 -8.39 -13.48 -11.90
C ASN A 307 -8.75 -12.08 -11.33
N THR A 308 -8.86 -11.94 -10.00
CA THR A 308 -9.16 -10.67 -9.33
C THR A 308 -8.05 -10.23 -8.38
N LEU A 309 -8.00 -8.92 -8.06
CA LEU A 309 -7.02 -8.38 -7.10
C LEU A 309 -7.07 -9.08 -5.72
N PRO A 310 -8.25 -9.40 -5.14
CA PRO A 310 -8.31 -10.20 -3.92
C PRO A 310 -7.64 -11.58 -4.05
N ALA A 311 -7.85 -12.29 -5.16
CA ALA A 311 -7.22 -13.61 -5.37
C ALA A 311 -5.70 -13.52 -5.46
N PHE A 312 -5.17 -12.47 -6.10
CA PHE A 312 -3.73 -12.22 -6.18
C PHE A 312 -3.14 -11.78 -4.83
N ALA A 313 -3.85 -10.90 -4.10
CA ALA A 313 -3.45 -10.51 -2.75
C ALA A 313 -3.37 -11.72 -1.82
N ALA A 314 -4.39 -12.58 -1.85
CA ALA A 314 -4.43 -13.80 -1.05
C ALA A 314 -3.28 -14.75 -1.42
N ALA A 315 -2.99 -14.94 -2.71
CA ALA A 315 -1.86 -15.76 -3.16
C ALA A 315 -0.50 -15.26 -2.61
N ILE A 316 -0.29 -13.94 -2.64
CA ILE A 316 0.91 -13.31 -2.05
C ILE A 316 0.94 -13.55 -0.53
N SER A 317 -0.18 -13.32 0.15
CA SER A 317 -0.28 -13.45 1.61
C SER A 317 -0.01 -14.86 2.12
N VAL A 318 -0.39 -15.89 1.36
CA VAL A 318 -0.13 -17.29 1.76
C VAL A 318 1.29 -17.75 1.42
N GLY A 319 2.05 -16.98 0.66
CA GLY A 319 3.45 -17.29 0.31
C GLY A 319 3.63 -18.04 -1.00
N ALA A 320 2.71 -17.93 -1.96
CA ALA A 320 2.93 -18.48 -3.30
C ALA A 320 4.17 -17.84 -3.95
N HIS A 321 4.91 -18.63 -4.75
CA HIS A 321 6.14 -18.17 -5.40
C HIS A 321 5.85 -17.43 -6.71
N GLU A 322 4.82 -17.89 -7.42
CA GLU A 322 4.33 -17.32 -8.67
C GLU A 322 2.79 -17.18 -8.61
N ILE A 323 2.23 -16.23 -9.35
CA ILE A 323 0.82 -16.21 -9.72
C ILE A 323 0.71 -16.40 -11.23
N GLU A 324 -0.33 -17.11 -11.66
CA GLU A 324 -0.75 -17.14 -13.04
C GLU A 324 -2.03 -16.33 -13.22
N PHE A 325 -2.15 -15.65 -14.35
CA PHE A 325 -3.37 -14.95 -14.73
C PHE A 325 -3.46 -14.77 -16.25
N ASP A 326 -4.68 -14.56 -16.71
CA ASP A 326 -5.03 -14.58 -18.13
C ASP A 326 -5.24 -13.17 -18.68
N LEU A 327 -4.70 -12.86 -19.85
CA LEU A 327 -4.86 -11.56 -20.51
C LEU A 327 -5.61 -11.65 -21.83
N ARG A 328 -6.51 -10.67 -22.02
CA ARG A 328 -7.18 -10.35 -23.29
C ARG A 328 -7.21 -8.84 -23.50
N ALA A 329 -7.10 -8.40 -24.74
CA ALA A 329 -7.28 -6.99 -25.09
C ALA A 329 -8.77 -6.63 -25.20
N SER A 330 -9.15 -5.51 -24.61
CA SER A 330 -10.44 -4.86 -24.80
C SER A 330 -10.49 -4.08 -26.14
N ARG A 331 -11.66 -3.57 -26.52
CA ARG A 331 -11.84 -2.82 -27.77
C ARG A 331 -10.96 -1.58 -27.86
N ASP A 332 -10.76 -0.88 -26.75
CA ASP A 332 -9.92 0.30 -26.63
C ASP A 332 -8.44 -0.04 -26.30
N GLY A 333 -8.06 -1.32 -26.41
CA GLY A 333 -6.67 -1.77 -26.31
C GLY A 333 -6.15 -1.93 -24.88
N VAL A 334 -7.00 -1.85 -23.85
CA VAL A 334 -6.59 -2.13 -22.47
C VAL A 334 -6.45 -3.64 -22.26
N LEU A 335 -5.34 -4.06 -21.63
CA LEU A 335 -5.08 -5.46 -21.27
C LEU A 335 -5.87 -5.85 -20.02
N VAL A 336 -6.99 -6.54 -20.22
CA VAL A 336 -7.92 -6.97 -19.18
C VAL A 336 -7.55 -8.36 -18.70
N VAL A 337 -7.61 -8.57 -17.39
CA VAL A 337 -7.40 -9.88 -16.79
C VAL A 337 -8.68 -10.71 -16.91
N CYS A 338 -8.71 -11.65 -17.85
CA CYS A 338 -9.86 -12.48 -18.13
C CYS A 338 -9.47 -13.75 -18.91
N HIS A 339 -9.89 -14.91 -18.39
CA HIS A 339 -9.67 -16.19 -19.06
C HIS A 339 -10.52 -16.34 -20.33
N ASN A 340 -11.82 -16.13 -20.20
CA ASN A 340 -12.81 -16.46 -21.23
C ASN A 340 -12.92 -15.35 -22.29
N GLU A 341 -13.38 -15.69 -23.49
CA GLU A 341 -13.59 -14.69 -24.55
C GLU A 341 -14.66 -13.65 -24.16
N SER A 342 -15.63 -14.05 -23.34
CA SER A 342 -16.68 -13.19 -22.80
C SER A 342 -16.64 -13.08 -21.27
N VAL A 343 -17.22 -11.98 -20.76
CA VAL A 343 -17.30 -11.67 -19.33
C VAL A 343 -18.44 -12.43 -18.60
N ASP A 344 -19.29 -13.10 -19.36
CA ASP A 344 -20.58 -13.65 -18.92
C ASP A 344 -20.45 -14.65 -17.77
N SER A 345 -19.40 -15.49 -17.81
CA SER A 345 -19.23 -16.60 -16.87
C SER A 345 -18.66 -16.17 -15.52
N THR A 346 -17.97 -15.02 -15.47
CA THR A 346 -17.25 -14.56 -14.28
C THR A 346 -17.83 -13.26 -13.72
N THR A 347 -18.75 -12.60 -14.42
CA THR A 347 -19.32 -11.31 -14.00
C THR A 347 -20.84 -11.23 -14.09
N ASP A 348 -21.42 -10.13 -13.62
CA ASP A 348 -22.83 -9.76 -13.84
C ASP A 348 -23.12 -9.16 -15.23
N GLY A 349 -22.11 -9.00 -16.08
CA GLY A 349 -22.24 -8.48 -17.45
C GLY A 349 -22.37 -9.55 -18.51
N THR A 350 -22.48 -9.11 -19.77
CA THR A 350 -22.46 -9.96 -20.96
C THR A 350 -21.66 -9.31 -22.08
N GLY A 351 -21.01 -10.10 -22.91
CA GLY A 351 -20.33 -9.65 -24.13
C GLY A 351 -18.87 -10.05 -24.20
N LYS A 352 -18.32 -10.03 -25.42
CA LYS A 352 -16.91 -10.36 -25.67
C LYS A 352 -16.00 -9.26 -25.18
N VAL A 353 -14.89 -9.63 -24.53
CA VAL A 353 -13.91 -8.66 -24.02
C VAL A 353 -13.41 -7.73 -25.14
N ALA A 354 -13.13 -8.29 -26.32
CA ALA A 354 -12.64 -7.55 -27.49
C ALA A 354 -13.66 -6.57 -28.10
N GLU A 355 -14.93 -6.61 -27.69
CA GLU A 355 -16.01 -5.76 -28.21
C GLU A 355 -16.42 -4.65 -27.21
N LEU A 356 -15.90 -4.70 -25.98
CA LEU A 356 -16.21 -3.78 -24.88
C LEU A 356 -15.05 -2.80 -24.64
N ASP A 357 -15.37 -1.55 -24.27
CA ASP A 357 -14.37 -0.59 -23.78
C ASP A 357 -14.05 -0.85 -22.30
N TRP A 358 -12.84 -0.53 -21.86
CA TRP A 358 -12.42 -0.66 -20.46
C TRP A 358 -13.37 0.03 -19.46
N LYS A 359 -13.89 1.21 -19.81
CA LYS A 359 -14.83 1.96 -18.95
C LYS A 359 -16.09 1.16 -18.59
N ASP A 360 -16.49 0.24 -19.46
CA ASP A 360 -17.69 -0.58 -19.28
C ASP A 360 -17.33 -1.88 -18.56
N ILE A 361 -16.21 -2.51 -18.93
CA ILE A 361 -15.66 -3.70 -18.24
C ILE A 361 -15.40 -3.41 -16.76
N ARG A 362 -14.79 -2.27 -16.43
CA ARG A 362 -14.43 -1.90 -15.05
C ARG A 362 -15.64 -1.76 -14.12
N ARG A 363 -16.86 -1.60 -14.67
CA ARG A 363 -18.10 -1.48 -13.88
C ARG A 363 -18.68 -2.84 -13.48
N LEU A 364 -18.26 -3.92 -14.14
CA LEU A 364 -18.78 -5.26 -13.91
C LEU A 364 -18.36 -5.81 -12.55
N ASP A 365 -19.24 -6.58 -11.92
CA ASP A 365 -19.00 -7.28 -10.67
C ASP A 365 -18.45 -8.68 -10.96
N ALA A 366 -17.14 -8.84 -10.78
CA ALA A 366 -16.42 -10.11 -10.95
C ALA A 366 -16.47 -11.01 -9.71
N GLY A 367 -17.06 -10.55 -8.61
CA GLY A 367 -17.13 -11.32 -7.37
C GLY A 367 -18.50 -11.94 -7.11
N ILE A 368 -19.58 -11.34 -7.61
CA ILE A 368 -20.95 -11.75 -7.27
C ILE A 368 -21.25 -13.23 -7.55
N ARG A 369 -20.65 -13.82 -8.59
CA ARG A 369 -20.81 -15.24 -8.93
C ARG A 369 -20.12 -16.19 -7.95
N SER A 370 -19.14 -15.70 -7.19
CA SER A 370 -18.49 -16.42 -6.10
C SER A 370 -19.20 -16.24 -4.75
N GLY A 371 -20.30 -15.49 -4.72
CA GLY A 371 -21.14 -15.28 -3.55
C GLY A 371 -21.25 -13.83 -3.12
N ILE A 372 -22.28 -13.53 -2.31
CA ILE A 372 -22.61 -12.17 -1.89
C ILE A 372 -21.49 -11.46 -1.10
N ALA A 373 -20.64 -12.23 -0.41
CA ALA A 373 -19.48 -11.71 0.32
C ALA A 373 -18.44 -11.03 -0.60
N TRP A 374 -18.44 -11.38 -1.89
CA TRP A 374 -17.52 -10.84 -2.89
C TRP A 374 -18.15 -9.76 -3.77
N ARG A 375 -19.37 -9.32 -3.46
CA ARG A 375 -20.06 -8.28 -4.22
C ARG A 375 -19.21 -7.01 -4.29
N GLY A 376 -19.09 -6.45 -5.50
CA GLY A 376 -18.38 -5.22 -5.80
C GLY A 376 -16.92 -5.42 -6.22
N VAL A 377 -16.39 -6.64 -6.17
CA VAL A 377 -15.06 -6.95 -6.73
C VAL A 377 -15.10 -6.73 -8.24
N ARG A 378 -14.07 -6.08 -8.80
CA ARG A 378 -14.00 -5.71 -10.22
C ARG A 378 -12.96 -6.56 -10.95
N MET A 379 -13.16 -6.70 -12.26
CA MET A 379 -12.12 -7.23 -13.15
C MET A 379 -10.93 -6.26 -13.17
N PRO A 380 -9.69 -6.73 -12.95
CA PRO A 380 -8.53 -5.87 -13.04
C PRO A 380 -8.04 -5.73 -14.49
N ARG A 381 -7.33 -4.63 -14.75
CA ARG A 381 -6.39 -4.53 -15.88
C ARG A 381 -4.97 -4.90 -15.43
N LEU A 382 -4.08 -5.18 -16.38
CA LEU A 382 -2.70 -5.58 -16.09
C LEU A 382 -2.00 -4.63 -15.12
N GLU A 383 -2.18 -3.31 -15.27
CA GLU A 383 -1.59 -2.28 -14.41
C GLU A 383 -1.93 -2.47 -12.94
N GLU A 384 -3.21 -2.77 -12.65
CA GLU A 384 -3.68 -2.95 -11.28
C GLU A 384 -3.08 -4.24 -10.66
N VAL A 385 -2.83 -5.28 -11.47
CA VAL A 385 -2.12 -6.49 -11.04
C VAL A 385 -0.64 -6.20 -10.76
N LEU A 386 0.02 -5.41 -11.60
CA LEU A 386 1.41 -5.03 -11.39
C LEU A 386 1.59 -4.16 -10.13
N ASP A 387 0.61 -3.30 -9.84
CA ASP A 387 0.60 -2.47 -8.63
C ASP A 387 0.41 -3.29 -7.36
N ILE A 388 -0.48 -4.29 -7.36
CA ILE A 388 -0.68 -5.14 -6.17
C ILE A 388 0.43 -6.17 -6.01
N THR A 389 1.05 -6.66 -7.08
CA THR A 389 2.17 -7.60 -6.96
C THR A 389 3.43 -6.89 -6.47
N ASP A 390 3.72 -5.69 -6.98
CA ASP A 390 4.85 -4.83 -6.56
C ASP A 390 6.18 -5.60 -6.46
N GLY A 391 6.42 -6.51 -7.40
CA GLY A 391 7.61 -7.36 -7.43
C GLY A 391 7.76 -8.31 -6.23
N ARG A 392 6.66 -8.64 -5.52
CA ARG A 392 6.65 -9.59 -4.39
C ARG A 392 6.40 -11.04 -4.79
N ILE A 393 5.96 -11.28 -6.02
CA ILE A 393 5.65 -12.61 -6.55
C ILE A 393 6.01 -12.70 -8.04
N GLY A 394 6.37 -13.90 -8.52
CA GLY A 394 6.64 -14.14 -9.94
C GLY A 394 5.35 -14.13 -10.76
N LEU A 395 5.43 -13.69 -12.02
CA LEU A 395 4.26 -13.54 -12.89
C LEU A 395 4.31 -14.53 -14.05
N ASN A 396 3.33 -15.42 -14.12
CA ASN A 396 3.02 -16.24 -15.28
C ASN A 396 1.87 -15.59 -16.04
N ILE A 397 2.16 -14.95 -17.17
CA ILE A 397 1.18 -14.15 -17.92
C ILE A 397 0.69 -14.97 -19.11
N HIS A 398 -0.53 -15.49 -19.01
CA HIS A 398 -1.14 -16.28 -20.06
C HIS A 398 -1.86 -15.39 -21.08
N ILE A 399 -1.32 -15.29 -22.30
CA ILE A 399 -1.93 -14.47 -23.35
C ILE A 399 -2.94 -15.32 -24.13
N LYS A 400 -4.23 -15.09 -23.89
CA LYS A 400 -5.35 -15.87 -24.46
C LYS A 400 -5.76 -15.48 -25.88
N SER A 401 -5.22 -14.37 -26.37
CA SER A 401 -5.39 -13.94 -27.75
C SER A 401 -4.16 -13.14 -28.15
N ALA A 402 -3.49 -13.59 -29.21
CA ALA A 402 -2.32 -12.89 -29.72
C ALA A 402 -2.68 -11.49 -30.29
N GLY A 403 -3.95 -11.24 -30.57
CA GLY A 403 -4.41 -10.07 -31.32
C GLY A 403 -4.05 -10.18 -32.80
N THR A 404 -4.58 -9.26 -33.62
CA THR A 404 -4.25 -9.17 -35.05
C THR A 404 -2.75 -9.00 -35.23
N ASP A 405 -2.15 -9.88 -36.05
CA ASP A 405 -0.71 -9.94 -36.32
C ASP A 405 0.18 -9.98 -35.06
N GLY A 406 -0.33 -10.46 -33.91
CA GLY A 406 0.43 -10.54 -32.67
C GLY A 406 0.51 -9.24 -31.86
N ALA A 407 -0.38 -8.27 -32.13
CA ALA A 407 -0.39 -6.98 -31.45
C ALA A 407 -0.46 -7.07 -29.92
N THR A 408 -1.29 -7.96 -29.37
CA THR A 408 -1.40 -8.15 -27.90
C THR A 408 -0.11 -8.70 -27.31
N VAL A 409 0.56 -9.62 -28.01
CA VAL A 409 1.85 -10.17 -27.58
C VAL A 409 2.90 -9.05 -27.48
N ARG A 410 3.01 -8.21 -28.52
CA ARG A 410 3.93 -7.07 -28.52
C ARG A 410 3.63 -6.09 -27.40
N GLN A 411 2.35 -5.74 -27.21
CA GLN A 411 1.90 -4.86 -26.14
C GLN A 411 2.28 -5.38 -24.75
N VAL A 412 2.09 -6.68 -24.48
CA VAL A 412 2.52 -7.29 -23.21
C VAL A 412 4.05 -7.25 -23.08
N CYS A 413 4.79 -7.56 -24.14
CA CYS A 413 6.25 -7.49 -24.14
C CYS A 413 6.79 -6.08 -23.85
N ASP A 414 6.18 -5.05 -24.46
CA ASP A 414 6.50 -3.65 -24.18
C ASP A 414 6.23 -3.33 -22.72
N TYR A 415 5.07 -3.75 -22.19
CA TYR A 415 4.71 -3.58 -20.79
C TYR A 415 5.76 -4.17 -19.84
N LEU A 416 6.20 -5.40 -20.08
CA LEU A 416 7.19 -6.06 -19.21
C LEU A 416 8.56 -5.40 -19.29
N THR A 417 8.93 -4.88 -20.46
CA THR A 417 10.21 -4.18 -20.65
C THR A 417 10.20 -2.82 -19.97
N GLU A 418 9.17 -2.01 -20.19
CA GLU A 418 9.01 -0.67 -19.61
C GLU A 418 8.94 -0.70 -18.08
N HIS A 419 8.43 -1.79 -17.50
CA HIS A 419 8.28 -1.97 -16.06
C HIS A 419 9.43 -2.76 -15.41
N ALA A 420 10.49 -3.07 -16.17
CA ALA A 420 11.66 -3.84 -15.72
C ALA A 420 11.30 -5.21 -15.09
N LEU A 421 10.29 -5.89 -15.65
CA LEU A 421 9.75 -7.16 -15.15
C LEU A 421 10.34 -8.38 -15.84
N THR A 422 11.22 -8.23 -16.82
CA THR A 422 11.77 -9.31 -17.66
C THR A 422 12.45 -10.44 -16.88
N ASN A 423 12.88 -10.20 -15.64
CA ASN A 423 13.49 -11.21 -14.76
C ASN A 423 12.52 -11.86 -13.76
N SER A 424 11.29 -11.34 -13.64
CA SER A 424 10.28 -11.78 -12.67
C SER A 424 8.95 -12.20 -13.30
N ALA A 425 8.85 -12.11 -14.62
CA ALA A 425 7.68 -12.49 -15.39
C ALA A 425 8.06 -13.35 -16.60
N TYR A 426 7.13 -14.18 -17.03
CA TYR A 426 7.21 -14.91 -18.29
C TYR A 426 5.84 -14.94 -18.96
N ILE A 427 5.83 -15.03 -20.29
CA ILE A 427 4.60 -15.13 -21.07
C ILE A 427 4.33 -16.58 -21.46
N ALA A 428 3.11 -17.05 -21.21
CA ALA A 428 2.62 -18.35 -21.59
C ALA A 428 1.77 -18.25 -22.85
N LEU A 429 2.10 -19.06 -23.86
CA LEU A 429 1.58 -18.93 -25.23
C LEU A 429 1.15 -20.30 -25.77
N GLU A 430 -0.10 -20.37 -26.22
CA GLU A 430 -0.78 -21.61 -26.65
C GLU A 430 -0.77 -21.85 -28.16
N THR A 431 -0.21 -20.93 -28.96
CA THR A 431 -0.10 -21.07 -30.43
C THR A 431 1.32 -20.81 -30.92
N GLU A 432 1.74 -21.52 -31.98
CA GLU A 432 3.06 -21.31 -32.59
C GLU A 432 3.22 -19.89 -33.15
N SER A 433 2.17 -19.28 -33.69
CA SER A 433 2.21 -17.90 -34.22
C SER A 433 2.47 -16.87 -33.11
N ALA A 434 1.89 -17.06 -31.92
CA ALA A 434 2.15 -16.20 -30.79
C ALA A 434 3.57 -16.40 -30.23
N LEU A 435 4.05 -17.65 -30.16
CA LEU A 435 5.44 -17.97 -29.82
C LEU A 435 6.43 -17.32 -30.80
N GLN A 436 6.17 -17.43 -32.09
CA GLN A 436 6.99 -16.80 -33.14
C GLN A 436 7.03 -15.28 -32.96
N THR A 437 5.87 -14.64 -32.78
CA THR A 437 5.80 -13.19 -32.56
C THR A 437 6.66 -12.77 -31.36
N ALA A 438 6.52 -13.47 -30.22
CA ALA A 438 7.28 -13.16 -29.02
C ALA A 438 8.80 -13.41 -29.21
N PHE A 439 9.16 -14.48 -29.90
CA PHE A 439 10.55 -14.85 -30.19
C PHE A 439 11.24 -13.80 -31.06
N GLU A 440 10.56 -13.30 -32.09
CA GLU A 440 11.09 -12.28 -33.01
C GLU A 440 11.10 -10.88 -32.38
N TYR A 441 10.05 -10.51 -31.63
CA TYR A 441 9.89 -9.15 -31.12
C TYR A 441 10.66 -8.88 -29.83
N ALA A 442 10.66 -9.83 -28.89
CA ALA A 442 11.27 -9.67 -27.57
C ALA A 442 11.95 -10.97 -27.10
N PRO A 443 13.04 -11.40 -27.76
CA PRO A 443 13.73 -12.66 -27.46
C PRO A 443 14.20 -12.76 -26.01
N GLN A 444 14.49 -11.64 -25.35
CA GLN A 444 14.92 -11.53 -23.96
C GLN A 444 13.84 -11.85 -22.92
N ILE A 445 12.55 -11.79 -23.27
CA ILE A 445 11.46 -12.11 -22.33
C ILE A 445 11.30 -13.63 -22.24
N PRO A 446 11.33 -14.23 -21.04
CA PRO A 446 11.12 -15.67 -20.91
C PRO A 446 9.73 -16.09 -21.41
N ARG A 447 9.71 -17.19 -22.17
CA ARG A 447 8.49 -17.76 -22.77
C ARG A 447 8.24 -19.16 -22.21
N ALA A 448 6.96 -19.46 -21.95
CA ALA A 448 6.47 -20.81 -21.65
C ALA A 448 5.69 -21.36 -22.85
N CYS A 449 6.10 -22.55 -23.32
CA CYS A 449 5.39 -23.27 -24.38
C CYS A 449 4.16 -23.99 -23.83
N LEU A 450 2.97 -23.62 -24.31
CA LEU A 450 1.69 -24.30 -24.07
C LEU A 450 1.13 -24.88 -25.39
N VAL A 451 1.94 -24.98 -26.44
CA VAL A 451 1.54 -25.58 -27.72
C VAL A 451 1.58 -27.11 -27.59
N SER A 452 0.60 -27.79 -28.18
CA SER A 452 0.54 -29.27 -28.25
C SER A 452 0.63 -29.96 -26.88
N GLN A 453 -0.01 -29.43 -25.83
CA GLN A 453 0.12 -29.99 -24.46
C GLN A 453 -0.35 -31.44 -24.33
N ASN A 454 -1.23 -31.91 -25.23
CA ASN A 454 -1.67 -33.31 -25.30
C ASN A 454 -0.63 -34.25 -25.96
N ASP A 455 0.47 -33.71 -26.48
CA ASP A 455 1.62 -34.45 -27.00
C ASP A 455 2.90 -33.81 -26.43
N PRO A 456 3.36 -34.24 -25.24
CA PRO A 456 4.53 -33.64 -24.60
C PRO A 456 5.79 -33.69 -25.47
N SER A 457 5.94 -34.71 -26.33
CA SER A 457 7.10 -34.83 -27.22
C SER A 457 7.08 -33.76 -28.32
N ALA A 458 5.91 -33.54 -28.94
CA ALA A 458 5.72 -32.45 -29.89
C ALA A 458 5.88 -31.08 -29.21
N SER A 459 5.34 -30.92 -27.99
CA SER A 459 5.46 -29.68 -27.22
C SER A 459 6.92 -29.33 -26.91
N ILE A 460 7.75 -30.31 -26.56
CA ILE A 460 9.20 -30.14 -26.36
C ILE A 460 9.89 -29.66 -27.65
N ALA A 461 9.54 -30.23 -28.80
CA ALA A 461 10.11 -29.81 -30.08
C ALA A 461 9.74 -28.36 -30.43
N VAL A 462 8.50 -27.94 -30.16
CA VAL A 462 8.05 -26.55 -30.33
C VAL A 462 8.76 -25.60 -29.35
N ALA A 463 8.89 -26.00 -28.08
CA ALA A 463 9.60 -25.23 -27.06
C ALA A 463 11.05 -24.95 -27.47
N GLN A 464 11.74 -25.95 -28.02
CA GLN A 464 13.10 -25.81 -28.53
C GLN A 464 13.15 -24.89 -29.77
N ARG A 465 12.23 -25.05 -30.73
CA ARG A 465 12.15 -24.23 -31.96
C ARG A 465 12.08 -22.73 -31.66
N TYR A 466 11.31 -22.34 -30.65
CA TYR A 466 11.07 -20.93 -30.29
C TYR A 466 11.88 -20.47 -29.07
N ALA A 467 12.94 -21.19 -28.71
CA ALA A 467 13.82 -20.88 -27.58
C ALA A 467 13.03 -20.51 -26.31
N CYS A 468 12.05 -21.35 -25.98
CA CYS A 468 11.29 -21.21 -24.75
C CYS A 468 12.19 -21.54 -23.55
N HIS A 469 11.94 -20.85 -22.44
CA HIS A 469 12.66 -21.11 -21.18
C HIS A 469 11.88 -22.10 -20.31
N ARG A 470 10.57 -22.20 -20.53
CA ARG A 470 9.66 -23.05 -19.78
C ARG A 470 8.77 -23.84 -20.73
N ILE A 471 8.26 -24.95 -20.24
CA ILE A 471 7.23 -25.77 -20.90
C ILE A 471 6.19 -26.15 -19.85
N GLN A 472 4.91 -26.16 -20.23
CA GLN A 472 3.85 -26.58 -19.32
C GLN A 472 3.22 -27.88 -19.80
N PHE A 473 3.24 -28.87 -18.93
CA PHE A 473 2.65 -30.18 -19.16
C PHE A 473 1.30 -30.34 -18.47
N PHE A 474 0.46 -31.21 -19.01
CA PHE A 474 -0.66 -31.80 -18.28
C PHE A 474 -0.21 -33.03 -17.48
N ARG A 475 -1.16 -33.64 -16.78
CA ARG A 475 -0.91 -34.73 -15.82
C ARG A 475 -0.48 -36.06 -16.46
N ASP A 476 -0.64 -36.21 -17.77
CA ASP A 476 -0.28 -37.41 -18.55
C ASP A 476 1.21 -37.46 -18.94
N VAL A 477 1.99 -36.45 -18.57
CA VAL A 477 3.43 -36.41 -18.84
C VAL A 477 4.17 -37.55 -18.13
N THR A 478 5.08 -38.20 -18.86
CA THR A 478 5.92 -39.28 -18.34
C THR A 478 7.24 -38.76 -17.77
N PRO A 479 7.88 -39.49 -16.83
CA PRO A 479 9.21 -39.13 -16.32
C PRO A 479 10.28 -39.02 -17.42
N GLU A 480 10.16 -39.78 -18.50
CA GLU A 480 11.09 -39.69 -19.64
C GLU A 480 10.95 -38.38 -20.39
N GLN A 481 9.72 -37.91 -20.62
CA GLN A 481 9.46 -36.61 -21.25
C GLN A 481 9.92 -35.45 -20.36
N ILE A 482 9.72 -35.54 -19.05
CA ILE A 482 10.24 -34.55 -18.09
C ILE A 482 11.77 -34.51 -18.16
N ARG A 483 12.44 -35.68 -18.10
CA ARG A 483 13.92 -35.75 -18.26
C ARG A 483 14.37 -35.10 -19.55
N ARG A 484 13.72 -35.43 -20.67
CA ARG A 484 14.07 -34.88 -21.98
C ARG A 484 13.94 -33.35 -22.04
N ALA A 485 12.88 -32.80 -21.46
CA ALA A 485 12.72 -31.34 -21.38
C ALA A 485 13.82 -30.68 -20.53
N ARG A 486 14.16 -31.29 -19.39
CA ARG A 486 15.21 -30.79 -18.49
C ARG A 486 16.61 -30.86 -19.10
N GLU A 487 16.92 -31.90 -19.88
CA GLU A 487 18.18 -32.01 -20.64
C GLU A 487 18.37 -30.86 -21.63
N LEU A 488 17.27 -30.29 -22.14
CA LEU A 488 17.27 -29.11 -22.99
C LEU A 488 17.29 -27.79 -22.19
N GLY A 489 17.39 -27.85 -20.86
CA GLY A 489 17.42 -26.69 -19.98
C GLY A 489 16.06 -26.04 -19.72
N LEU A 490 14.95 -26.71 -20.08
CA LEU A 490 13.61 -26.18 -19.85
C LEU A 490 13.20 -26.31 -18.37
N ILE A 491 12.60 -25.25 -17.83
CA ILE A 491 11.87 -25.30 -16.57
C ILE A 491 10.51 -25.97 -16.83
N CYS A 492 10.22 -27.06 -16.11
CA CYS A 492 9.02 -27.86 -16.33
C CYS A 492 7.89 -27.42 -15.39
N ASN A 493 6.84 -26.82 -15.93
CA ASN A 493 5.60 -26.50 -15.23
C ASN A 493 4.60 -27.67 -15.37
N LEU A 494 3.78 -27.91 -14.34
CA LEU A 494 2.65 -28.84 -14.37
C LEU A 494 1.34 -28.10 -14.13
N PHE A 495 0.37 -28.28 -15.02
CA PHE A 495 -1.02 -27.91 -14.83
C PHE A 495 -1.88 -29.19 -14.71
N TRP A 496 -2.39 -29.55 -13.55
CA TRP A 496 -2.21 -28.94 -12.23
C TRP A 496 -2.32 -30.00 -11.13
N SER A 497 -1.98 -29.63 -9.90
CA SER A 497 -2.24 -30.45 -8.71
C SER A 497 -2.67 -29.56 -7.55
N ASP A 498 -3.78 -29.94 -6.90
CA ASP A 498 -4.32 -29.29 -5.70
C ASP A 498 -4.11 -30.13 -4.44
N ASP A 499 -3.41 -31.26 -4.57
CA ASP A 499 -3.08 -32.18 -3.48
C ASP A 499 -1.55 -32.17 -3.22
N PRO A 500 -1.10 -31.96 -1.97
CA PRO A 500 0.32 -31.89 -1.66
C PRO A 500 1.10 -33.15 -1.99
N GLU A 501 0.53 -34.35 -1.78
CA GLU A 501 1.24 -35.61 -2.01
C GLU A 501 1.41 -35.88 -3.50
N ASP A 502 0.34 -35.67 -4.27
CA ASP A 502 0.31 -35.76 -5.74
C ASP A 502 1.28 -34.76 -6.36
N GLY A 503 1.20 -33.48 -6.00
CA GLY A 503 2.11 -32.44 -6.50
C GLY A 503 3.57 -32.77 -6.19
N MET A 504 3.86 -33.28 -4.99
CA MET A 504 5.21 -33.71 -4.63
C MET A 504 5.68 -34.96 -5.40
N ALA A 505 4.77 -35.85 -5.82
CA ALA A 505 5.13 -36.97 -6.69
C ALA A 505 5.64 -36.46 -8.06
N PHE A 506 4.99 -35.45 -8.64
CA PHE A 506 5.45 -34.81 -9.88
C PHE A 506 6.79 -34.07 -9.69
N VAL A 507 6.96 -33.35 -8.57
CA VAL A 507 8.23 -32.70 -8.23
C VAL A 507 9.38 -33.71 -8.15
N ARG A 508 9.17 -34.87 -7.51
CA ARG A 508 10.18 -35.94 -7.44
C ARG A 508 10.55 -36.50 -8.82
N ASN A 509 9.65 -36.41 -9.80
CA ASN A 509 9.90 -36.80 -11.19
C ASN A 509 10.51 -35.67 -12.04
N GLY A 510 10.81 -34.51 -11.45
CA GLY A 510 11.55 -33.41 -12.10
C GLY A 510 10.68 -32.24 -12.55
N ILE A 511 9.43 -32.14 -12.12
CA ILE A 511 8.64 -30.91 -12.29
C ILE A 511 9.20 -29.81 -11.38
N ASP A 512 9.41 -28.62 -11.96
CA ASP A 512 9.96 -27.45 -11.27
C ASP A 512 8.86 -26.56 -10.70
N VAL A 513 7.71 -26.45 -11.36
CA VAL A 513 6.60 -25.61 -10.92
C VAL A 513 5.28 -26.36 -10.93
N ILE A 514 4.55 -26.31 -9.82
CA ILE A 514 3.18 -26.81 -9.73
C ILE A 514 2.22 -25.63 -9.81
N LEU A 515 1.35 -25.61 -10.82
CA LEU A 515 0.18 -24.75 -10.83
C LEU A 515 -0.89 -25.38 -9.94
N THR A 516 -1.54 -24.56 -9.10
CA THR A 516 -2.55 -24.99 -8.13
C THR A 516 -3.58 -23.90 -7.90
N ASN A 517 -4.84 -24.29 -7.72
CA ASN A 517 -5.92 -23.43 -7.24
C ASN A 517 -5.88 -23.27 -5.70
N CYS A 518 -5.18 -24.19 -5.02
CA CYS A 518 -5.18 -24.39 -3.56
C CYS A 518 -3.81 -24.13 -2.92
N ALA A 519 -3.11 -23.05 -3.29
CA ALA A 519 -1.74 -22.77 -2.82
C ALA A 519 -1.61 -22.81 -1.28
N HIS A 520 -2.61 -22.33 -0.55
CA HIS A 520 -2.68 -22.39 0.91
C HIS A 520 -2.59 -23.83 1.46
N THR A 521 -3.29 -24.79 0.85
CA THR A 521 -3.26 -26.21 1.21
C THR A 521 -1.91 -26.84 0.86
N MET A 522 -1.36 -26.52 -0.32
CA MET A 522 -0.04 -27.00 -0.74
C MET A 522 1.06 -26.58 0.23
N ILE A 523 1.04 -25.31 0.67
CA ILE A 523 2.00 -24.76 1.63
C ILE A 523 1.82 -25.38 3.02
N ALA A 524 0.59 -25.46 3.52
CA ALA A 524 0.28 -26.11 4.80
C ALA A 524 0.68 -27.60 4.80
N GLY A 525 0.54 -28.28 3.65
CA GLY A 525 0.97 -29.67 3.42
C GLY A 525 2.48 -29.87 3.32
N GLY A 526 3.29 -28.82 3.53
CA GLY A 526 4.75 -28.93 3.66
C GLY A 526 5.55 -28.75 2.38
N PHE A 527 4.96 -28.21 1.31
CA PHE A 527 5.69 -27.90 0.07
C PHE A 527 6.93 -27.01 0.31
N ASP A 528 6.79 -26.00 1.18
CA ASP A 528 7.90 -25.09 1.55
C ASP A 528 9.01 -25.76 2.36
N ALA A 529 8.67 -26.77 3.17
CA ALA A 529 9.65 -27.49 3.98
C ALA A 529 10.59 -28.33 3.11
N PHE A 530 10.12 -28.80 1.96
CA PHE A 530 10.93 -29.48 0.96
C PHE A 530 11.95 -28.53 0.32
N ASN A 531 11.52 -27.31 -0.04
CA ASN A 531 12.36 -26.30 -0.69
C ASN A 531 13.53 -25.86 0.24
N ARG A 532 13.29 -25.75 1.55
CA ARG A 532 14.34 -25.47 2.56
C ARG A 532 15.31 -26.63 2.79
N ARG A 533 14.89 -27.89 2.61
CA ARG A 533 15.78 -29.05 2.76
C ARG A 533 16.66 -29.26 1.52
N ALA A 534 16.11 -29.04 0.33
CA ALA A 534 16.83 -29.15 -0.94
C ALA A 534 17.98 -28.12 -1.06
N SER A 535 17.75 -26.87 -0.62
CA SER A 535 18.77 -25.81 -0.64
C SER A 535 19.96 -26.06 0.30
N VAL A 536 19.76 -26.76 1.42
CA VAL A 536 20.84 -27.16 2.34
C VAL A 536 21.68 -28.33 1.78
N SER A 537 21.08 -29.23 1.00
CA SER A 537 21.78 -30.36 0.38
C SER A 537 22.56 -30.01 -0.90
N GLY A 538 22.21 -28.91 -1.58
CA GLY A 538 22.83 -28.49 -2.85
C GLY A 538 24.25 -27.91 -2.75
N ASN A 539 24.72 -27.60 -1.54
CA ASN A 539 26.06 -27.01 -1.30
C ASN A 539 27.19 -28.04 -1.14
N LYS A 540 26.93 -29.33 -1.39
CA LYS A 540 27.97 -30.37 -1.47
C LYS A 540 28.11 -30.91 -2.90
N LYS A 541 28.61 -30.08 -3.83
CA LYS A 541 29.29 -30.62 -5.02
C LYS A 541 30.80 -30.53 -4.82
N MET A 542 31.36 -31.73 -4.67
CA MET A 542 32.76 -32.11 -4.63
C MET A 542 33.67 -31.22 -5.49
N MET A 543 34.63 -30.55 -4.86
CA MET A 543 35.93 -30.32 -5.47
C MET A 543 36.62 -31.68 -5.60
N ILE A 544 36.69 -32.20 -6.83
CA ILE A 544 37.73 -33.13 -7.23
C ILE A 544 38.45 -32.42 -8.37
N CYS A 545 39.57 -31.75 -8.04
CA CYS A 545 40.60 -31.44 -9.03
C CYS A 545 41.49 -32.67 -9.20
N PRO A 546 42.10 -32.87 -10.38
CA PRO A 546 43.09 -33.92 -10.60
C PRO A 546 44.34 -33.74 -9.71
#